data_AF-A0A1E7L0S0-F1
#
_entry.id   AF-A0A1E7L0S0-F1
#
_cell.length_a   1.000
_cell.length_b   1.000
_cell.length_c   1.000
_cell.angle_alpha   90.00
_cell.angle_beta   90.00
_cell.angle_gamma   90.00
#
_symmetry.space_group_name_H-M   'P 1'
#
loop_
_entity.id
_entity.type
_entity.pdbx_description
1 polymer ?
#
loop_
_entity_poly.entity_id
_entity_poly.type
_entity_poly.pdbx_seq_one_letter_code
_entity_poly.pdbx_strand_id
1 'polypeptide(L)'
;MRNALIDAATDLAREGGPESVVLRAAARRVGVSPTAAYRHFAGQAELLRAVKELGQEHLARAMEAGRSTDAPGPEAAEARLRALGHGYLSFALAEPGLYRAAFCRDNLQLSALDGSVTPDGADGTWEFRSFGILVEALDGLVEHGRMSAEQRTGAELTAWSTVHGLAMLFLDGPLAALSSEEIHTVAERAFDVLIAGFAASPARD
;
A
#
# COMPACT_ATOMS: atom_id res chain seq x y z
N MET A 1 2.39 14.68 -22.92
CA MET A 1 1.06 14.12 -23.26
C MET A 1 0.76 12.85 -22.47
N ARG A 2 1.62 11.82 -22.51
CA ARG A 2 1.43 10.60 -21.70
C ARG A 2 1.14 10.89 -20.22
N ASN A 3 1.97 11.70 -19.56
CA ASN A 3 1.76 12.04 -18.14
C ASN A 3 0.44 12.80 -17.91
N ALA A 4 0.08 13.77 -18.74
CA ALA A 4 -1.21 14.47 -18.63
C ALA A 4 -2.43 13.52 -18.76
N LEU A 5 -2.32 12.47 -19.58
CA LEU A 5 -3.35 11.43 -19.66
C LEU A 5 -3.39 10.56 -18.40
N ILE A 6 -2.23 10.27 -17.78
CA ILE A 6 -2.15 9.57 -16.50
C ILE A 6 -2.77 10.42 -15.41
N ASP A 7 -2.40 11.70 -15.29
CA ASP A 7 -2.93 12.62 -14.29
C ASP A 7 -4.46 12.72 -14.38
N ALA A 8 -4.99 12.93 -15.59
CA ALA A 8 -6.43 12.97 -15.82
C ALA A 8 -7.14 11.64 -15.51
N ALA A 9 -6.46 10.51 -15.73
CA ALA A 9 -6.97 9.18 -15.44
C ALA A 9 -6.91 8.85 -13.93
N THR A 10 -5.91 9.39 -13.22
CA THR A 10 -5.82 9.34 -11.76
C THR A 10 -6.94 10.15 -11.12
N ASP A 11 -7.28 11.32 -11.67
CA ASP A 11 -8.44 12.08 -11.19
C ASP A 11 -9.76 11.31 -11.43
N LEU A 12 -9.89 10.62 -12.56
CA LEU A 12 -11.02 9.71 -12.79
C LEU A 12 -11.06 8.58 -11.75
N ALA A 13 -9.90 8.02 -11.38
CA ALA A 13 -9.81 7.00 -10.34
C ALA A 13 -10.25 7.53 -8.97
N ARG A 14 -9.87 8.75 -8.61
CA ARG A 14 -10.31 9.39 -7.36
C ARG A 14 -11.83 9.52 -7.29
N GLU A 15 -12.45 9.92 -8.40
CA GLU A 15 -13.89 10.17 -8.46
C GLU A 15 -14.74 8.90 -8.42
N GLY A 16 -14.30 7.82 -9.08
CA GLY A 16 -15.15 6.64 -9.27
C GLY A 16 -14.40 5.32 -9.34
N GLY A 17 -13.21 5.25 -8.75
CA GLY A 17 -12.44 4.03 -8.64
C GLY A 17 -11.87 3.49 -9.96
N PRO A 18 -11.37 2.25 -9.97
CA PRO A 18 -10.66 1.67 -11.10
C PRO A 18 -11.50 1.60 -12.38
N GLU A 19 -12.81 1.39 -12.27
CA GLU A 19 -13.74 1.30 -13.40
C GLU A 19 -13.88 2.63 -14.16
N SER A 20 -13.63 3.74 -13.46
CA SER A 20 -13.71 5.09 -14.04
C SER A 20 -12.46 5.48 -14.86
N VAL A 21 -11.37 4.71 -14.75
CA VAL A 21 -10.09 4.95 -15.44
C VAL A 21 -10.21 4.65 -16.93
N VAL A 22 -10.89 5.52 -17.70
CA VAL A 22 -11.19 5.28 -19.13
C VAL A 22 -10.37 6.16 -20.06
N LEU A 23 -9.61 5.56 -21.00
CA LEU A 23 -8.70 6.30 -21.89
C LEU A 23 -9.38 7.41 -22.70
N ARG A 24 -10.59 7.15 -23.21
CA ARG A 24 -11.37 8.18 -23.93
C ARG A 24 -11.84 9.31 -23.01
N ALA A 25 -12.17 9.00 -21.76
CA ALA A 25 -12.56 10.01 -20.78
C ALA A 25 -11.36 10.87 -20.38
N ALA A 26 -10.19 10.25 -20.17
CA ALA A 26 -8.94 10.97 -19.93
C ALA A 26 -8.56 11.86 -21.12
N ALA A 27 -8.63 11.36 -22.36
CA ALA A 27 -8.38 12.14 -23.57
C ALA A 27 -9.29 13.37 -23.66
N ARG A 28 -10.58 13.20 -23.35
CA ARG A 28 -11.55 14.31 -23.31
C ARG A 28 -11.20 15.35 -22.25
N ARG A 29 -10.79 14.92 -21.03
CA ARG A 29 -10.35 15.84 -19.96
C ARG A 29 -9.11 16.65 -20.35
N VAL A 30 -8.16 16.01 -21.02
CA VAL A 30 -6.93 16.67 -21.50
C VAL A 30 -7.17 17.53 -22.75
N GLY A 31 -8.31 17.36 -23.43
CA GLY A 31 -8.66 18.13 -24.63
C GLY A 31 -8.03 17.60 -25.93
N VAL A 32 -7.71 16.31 -25.99
CA VAL A 32 -7.11 15.65 -27.17
C VAL A 32 -8.03 14.63 -27.81
N SER A 33 -7.80 14.32 -29.09
CA SER A 33 -8.56 13.28 -29.78
C SER A 33 -8.25 11.89 -29.20
N PRO A 34 -9.22 10.94 -29.22
CA PRO A 34 -8.96 9.56 -28.84
C PRO A 34 -7.78 8.94 -29.61
N THR A 35 -7.66 9.22 -30.91
CA THR A 35 -6.56 8.73 -31.75
C THR A 35 -5.19 9.20 -31.25
N ALA A 36 -5.09 10.43 -30.74
CA ALA A 36 -3.85 10.92 -30.15
C ALA A 36 -3.50 10.19 -28.84
N ALA A 37 -4.50 9.87 -28.02
CA ALA A 37 -4.30 9.13 -26.78
C ALA A 37 -3.84 7.67 -27.02
N TYR A 38 -4.39 6.99 -28.04
CA TYR A 38 -3.97 5.64 -28.42
C TYR A 38 -2.53 5.55 -28.96
N ARG A 39 -1.88 6.68 -29.28
CA ARG A 39 -0.43 6.69 -29.59
C ARG A 39 0.45 6.55 -28.34
N HIS A 40 -0.10 6.83 -27.17
CA HIS A 40 0.61 6.79 -25.89
C HIS A 40 0.26 5.57 -25.03
N PHE A 41 -0.89 4.96 -25.29
CA PHE A 41 -1.37 3.77 -24.60
C PHE A 41 -1.97 2.79 -25.62
N ALA A 42 -1.49 1.55 -25.61
CA ALA A 42 -2.01 0.44 -26.39
C ALA A 42 -3.47 0.11 -26.02
N GLY A 43 -3.91 0.50 -24.82
CA GLY A 43 -5.30 0.39 -24.43
C GLY A 43 -5.57 0.76 -22.98
N GLN A 44 -6.78 0.44 -22.57
CA GLN A 44 -7.31 0.68 -21.22
C GLN A 44 -6.45 0.07 -20.11
N ALA A 45 -5.99 -1.18 -20.30
CA ALA A 45 -5.19 -1.90 -19.32
C ALA A 45 -3.84 -1.22 -19.07
N GLU A 46 -3.18 -0.71 -20.11
CA GLU A 46 -1.90 -0.01 -19.96
C GLU A 46 -2.08 1.32 -19.20
N LEU A 47 -3.17 2.04 -19.47
CA LEU A 47 -3.50 3.25 -18.72
C LEU A 47 -3.77 2.94 -17.24
N LEU A 48 -4.56 1.90 -16.96
CA LEU A 48 -4.86 1.47 -15.59
C LEU A 48 -3.59 1.05 -14.84
N ARG A 49 -2.66 0.34 -15.50
CA ARG A 49 -1.35 0.02 -14.91
C ARG A 49 -0.56 1.28 -14.54
N ALA A 50 -0.52 2.29 -15.41
CA ALA A 50 0.15 3.55 -15.10
C ALA A 50 -0.51 4.30 -13.92
N VAL A 51 -1.83 4.22 -13.80
CA VAL A 51 -2.57 4.78 -12.65
C VAL A 51 -2.30 3.97 -11.37
N LYS A 52 -2.19 2.64 -11.45
CA LYS A 52 -1.79 1.78 -10.34
C LYS A 52 -0.42 2.17 -9.78
N GLU A 53 0.57 2.30 -10.67
CA GLU A 53 1.93 2.72 -10.32
C GLU A 53 1.91 4.04 -9.56
N LEU A 54 1.22 5.06 -10.09
CA LEU A 54 1.08 6.35 -9.41
C LEU A 54 0.33 6.23 -8.07
N GLY A 55 -0.72 5.40 -7.99
CA GLY A 55 -1.43 5.13 -6.75
C GLY A 55 -0.54 4.49 -5.68
N GLN A 56 0.33 3.56 -6.07
CA GLN A 56 1.32 2.93 -5.19
C GLN A 56 2.42 3.91 -4.74
N GLU A 57 2.86 4.82 -5.61
CA GLU A 57 3.77 5.92 -5.23
C GLU A 57 3.11 6.88 -4.24
N HIS A 58 1.83 7.20 -4.41
CA HIS A 58 1.07 8.01 -3.47
C HIS A 58 0.94 7.32 -2.10
N LEU A 59 0.65 6.02 -2.10
CA LEU A 59 0.63 5.21 -0.89
C LEU A 59 2.00 5.22 -0.19
N ALA A 60 3.09 4.95 -0.92
CA ALA A 60 4.44 4.96 -0.36
C ALA A 60 4.77 6.30 0.32
N ARG A 61 4.46 7.42 -0.34
CA ARG A 61 4.64 8.76 0.26
C ARG A 61 3.79 8.97 1.51
N ALA A 62 2.55 8.48 1.53
CA ALA A 62 1.69 8.59 2.70
C ALA A 62 2.21 7.74 3.88
N MET A 63 2.72 6.54 3.60
CA MET A 63 3.39 5.70 4.60
C MET A 63 4.61 6.42 5.20
N GLU A 64 5.50 6.96 4.37
CA GLU A 64 6.71 7.68 4.81
C GLU A 64 6.41 9.01 5.52
N ALA A 65 5.29 9.66 5.20
CA ALA A 65 4.85 10.89 5.87
C ALA A 65 4.33 10.63 7.31
N GLY A 66 4.10 9.36 7.68
CA GLY A 66 3.75 8.98 9.04
C GLY A 66 4.82 9.45 10.02
N ARG A 67 4.42 10.20 11.04
CA ARG A 67 5.36 10.68 12.07
C ARG A 67 5.81 9.51 12.94
N SER A 68 7.09 9.13 12.83
CA SER A 68 7.77 8.36 13.88
C SER A 68 8.29 9.32 14.94
N THR A 69 8.34 8.89 16.19
CA THR A 69 9.09 9.62 17.23
C THR A 69 10.58 9.49 16.94
N ASP A 70 11.35 10.58 17.04
CA ASP A 70 12.83 10.59 16.96
C ASP A 70 13.51 9.89 18.16
N ALA A 71 12.78 9.08 18.92
CA ALA A 71 13.33 8.31 20.01
C ALA A 71 14.34 7.31 19.43
N PRO A 72 15.59 7.26 19.92
CA PRO A 72 16.53 6.23 19.48
C PRO A 72 16.18 4.88 20.12
N GLY A 73 16.60 3.80 19.47
CA GLY A 73 16.56 2.46 20.05
C GLY A 73 15.35 1.62 19.63
N PRO A 74 15.12 0.49 20.30
CA PRO A 74 14.18 -0.52 19.83
C PRO A 74 12.71 -0.08 19.76
N GLU A 75 12.29 0.84 20.62
CA GLU A 75 10.96 1.48 20.60
C GLU A 75 10.74 2.29 19.31
N ALA A 76 11.81 2.81 18.71
CA ALA A 76 11.76 3.56 17.45
C ALA A 76 11.35 2.68 16.28
N ALA A 77 11.83 1.44 16.24
CA ALA A 77 11.52 0.50 15.18
C ALA A 77 10.04 0.09 15.21
N GLU A 78 9.49 -0.14 16.39
CA GLU A 78 8.05 -0.39 16.59
C GLU A 78 7.20 0.84 16.24
N ALA A 79 7.63 2.03 16.68
CA ALA A 79 6.96 3.29 16.36
C ALA A 79 6.96 3.57 14.85
N ARG A 80 8.07 3.26 14.16
CA ARG A 80 8.17 3.37 12.69
C ARG A 80 7.18 2.44 12.00
N LEU A 81 7.13 1.15 12.36
CA LEU A 81 6.16 0.22 11.76
C LEU A 81 4.71 0.71 11.96
N ARG A 82 4.39 1.19 13.17
CA ARG A 82 3.07 1.78 13.48
C ARG A 82 2.78 3.01 12.62
N ALA A 83 3.73 3.92 12.48
CA ALA A 83 3.59 5.13 11.66
C ALA A 83 3.33 4.81 10.17
N LEU A 84 4.01 3.80 9.63
CA LEU A 84 3.75 3.31 8.27
C LEU A 84 2.33 2.77 8.12
N GLY A 85 1.85 1.99 9.10
CA GLY A 85 0.48 1.48 9.14
C GLY A 85 -0.57 2.60 9.16
N HIS A 86 -0.32 3.66 9.94
CA HIS A 86 -1.18 4.86 9.90
C HIS A 86 -1.18 5.55 8.54
N GLY A 87 -0.01 5.73 7.92
CA GLY A 87 0.08 6.35 6.60
C GLY A 87 -0.68 5.55 5.55
N TYR A 88 -0.60 4.21 5.63
CA TYR A 88 -1.37 3.30 4.78
C TYR A 88 -2.89 3.52 4.93
N LEU A 89 -3.40 3.46 6.17
CA LEU A 89 -4.83 3.63 6.44
C LEU A 89 -5.31 5.05 6.10
N SER A 90 -4.49 6.06 6.37
CA SER A 90 -4.80 7.47 6.06
C SER A 90 -4.95 7.68 4.56
N PHE A 91 -4.07 7.11 3.75
CA PHE A 91 -4.21 7.16 2.29
C PHE A 91 -5.47 6.45 1.82
N ALA A 92 -5.74 5.24 2.34
CA ALA A 92 -6.93 4.47 1.97
C ALA A 92 -8.22 5.27 2.22
N LEU A 93 -8.33 5.91 3.38
CA LEU A 93 -9.50 6.69 3.79
C LEU A 93 -9.61 8.04 3.08
N ALA A 94 -8.48 8.71 2.82
CA ALA A 94 -8.46 10.03 2.17
C ALA A 94 -8.70 9.94 0.66
N GLU A 95 -8.23 8.88 0.01
CA GLU A 95 -8.23 8.71 -1.45
C GLU A 95 -8.83 7.34 -1.85
N PRO A 96 -10.08 7.03 -1.46
CA PRO A 96 -10.62 5.67 -1.54
C PRO A 96 -10.76 5.15 -2.97
N GLY A 97 -11.04 6.02 -3.95
CA GLY A 97 -11.08 5.64 -5.36
C GLY A 97 -9.70 5.29 -5.92
N LEU A 98 -8.69 6.10 -5.59
CA LEU A 98 -7.30 5.87 -6.00
C LEU A 98 -6.68 4.67 -5.27
N TYR A 99 -7.01 4.46 -3.98
CA TYR A 99 -6.63 3.26 -3.24
C TYR A 99 -7.17 2.00 -3.92
N ARG A 100 -8.46 1.98 -4.27
CA ARG A 100 -9.03 0.85 -5.03
C ARG A 100 -8.35 0.67 -6.38
N ALA A 101 -7.98 1.75 -7.07
CA ALA A 101 -7.23 1.64 -8.31
C ALA A 101 -5.82 1.06 -8.10
N ALA A 102 -5.11 1.47 -7.05
CA ALA A 102 -3.77 0.97 -6.72
C ALA A 102 -3.73 -0.53 -6.39
N PHE A 103 -4.85 -1.09 -5.91
CA PHE A 103 -4.97 -2.50 -5.54
C PHE A 103 -5.97 -3.29 -6.41
N CYS A 104 -6.54 -2.70 -7.47
CA CYS A 104 -7.44 -3.44 -8.34
C CYS A 104 -6.67 -4.53 -9.08
N ARG A 105 -7.32 -5.68 -9.29
CA ARG A 105 -6.63 -6.86 -9.84
C ARG A 105 -6.04 -6.56 -11.21
N ASP A 106 -4.73 -6.77 -11.32
CA ASP A 106 -4.17 -7.68 -12.31
C ASP A 106 -3.55 -8.81 -11.48
N ASN A 107 -3.52 -10.03 -11.99
CA ASN A 107 -3.13 -11.22 -11.21
C ASN A 107 -1.77 -11.01 -10.49
N LEU A 108 -1.80 -10.58 -9.22
CA LEU A 108 -0.64 -10.57 -8.34
C LEU A 108 -0.24 -12.03 -8.15
N GLN A 109 0.66 -12.50 -9.01
CA GLN A 109 1.40 -13.73 -8.78
C GLN A 109 2.50 -13.39 -7.79
N LEU A 110 2.12 -13.25 -6.51
CA LEU A 110 3.12 -13.27 -5.46
C LEU A 110 3.72 -14.68 -5.51
N SER A 111 4.98 -14.79 -5.95
CA SER A 111 5.76 -16.04 -5.97
C SER A 111 6.09 -16.52 -4.54
N ALA A 112 5.20 -16.28 -3.58
CA ALA A 112 5.42 -16.46 -2.14
C ALA A 112 5.18 -17.91 -1.67
N LEU A 113 4.89 -18.85 -2.57
CA LEU A 113 4.63 -20.24 -2.17
C LEU A 113 5.89 -21.00 -1.74
N ASP A 114 7.09 -20.46 -1.97
CA ASP A 114 8.35 -21.01 -1.46
C ASP A 114 8.86 -20.35 -0.17
N GLY A 115 8.10 -19.39 0.37
CA GLY A 115 8.43 -18.70 1.63
C GLY A 115 9.47 -17.59 1.49
N SER A 116 9.93 -17.26 0.28
CA SER A 116 10.79 -16.11 0.03
C SER A 116 10.05 -15.06 -0.80
N VAL A 117 9.73 -13.93 -0.19
CA VAL A 117 9.33 -12.74 -0.95
C VAL A 117 10.64 -12.00 -1.25
N THR A 118 11.12 -12.07 -2.48
CA THR A 118 12.32 -11.35 -2.93
C THR A 118 11.93 -10.16 -3.82
N PRO A 119 12.76 -9.11 -3.88
CA PRO A 119 12.59 -8.07 -4.89
C PRO A 119 12.53 -8.70 -6.28
N ASP A 120 11.54 -8.30 -7.08
CA ASP A 120 11.23 -8.84 -8.40
C ASP A 120 11.59 -7.89 -9.55
N GLY A 121 12.04 -6.67 -9.21
CA GLY A 121 12.60 -5.71 -10.15
C GLY A 121 13.93 -6.17 -10.74
N ALA A 122 14.17 -5.86 -12.01
CA ALA A 122 15.40 -6.24 -12.73
C ALA A 122 16.69 -5.66 -12.12
N ASP A 123 16.57 -4.65 -11.27
CA ASP A 123 17.64 -3.98 -10.52
C ASP A 123 17.68 -4.38 -9.03
N GLY A 124 16.89 -5.37 -8.62
CA GLY A 124 16.76 -5.78 -7.23
C GLY A 124 15.88 -4.85 -6.39
N THR A 125 15.09 -3.98 -7.02
CA THR A 125 14.06 -3.18 -6.33
C THR A 125 12.72 -3.92 -6.25
N TRP A 126 11.88 -3.51 -5.32
CA TRP A 126 10.50 -3.97 -5.22
C TRP A 126 9.66 -3.34 -6.33
N GLU A 127 8.82 -4.12 -7.02
CA GLU A 127 7.85 -3.59 -8.01
C GLU A 127 7.08 -2.37 -7.45
N PHE A 128 6.69 -2.41 -6.17
CA PHE A 128 6.11 -1.27 -5.47
C PHE A 128 6.95 -0.83 -4.26
N ARG A 129 7.35 0.44 -4.25
CA ARG A 129 8.08 1.06 -3.13
C ARG A 129 7.37 0.91 -1.79
N SER A 130 6.03 0.94 -1.79
CA SER A 130 5.19 0.74 -0.59
C SER A 130 5.51 -0.58 0.13
N PHE A 131 5.75 -1.65 -0.64
CA PHE A 131 6.14 -2.95 -0.09
C PHE A 131 7.58 -2.94 0.44
N GLY A 132 8.50 -2.31 -0.30
CA GLY A 132 9.88 -2.16 0.15
C GLY A 132 10.03 -1.41 1.48
N ILE A 133 9.24 -0.36 1.68
CA ILE A 133 9.21 0.38 2.96
C ILE A 133 8.77 -0.52 4.13
N LEU A 134 7.80 -1.42 3.89
CA LEU A 134 7.36 -2.39 4.90
C LEU A 134 8.49 -3.38 5.24
N VAL A 135 9.14 -3.94 4.22
CA VAL A 135 10.28 -4.87 4.38
C VAL A 135 11.39 -4.22 5.20
N GLU A 136 11.79 -3.00 4.85
CA GLU A 136 12.82 -2.24 5.58
C GLU A 136 12.44 -2.00 7.05
N ALA A 137 11.17 -1.73 7.34
CA ALA A 137 10.71 -1.54 8.72
C ALA A 137 10.74 -2.84 9.54
N LEU A 138 10.40 -3.98 8.92
CA LEU A 138 10.46 -5.29 9.56
C LEU A 138 11.91 -5.74 9.79
N ASP A 139 12.81 -5.47 8.84
CA ASP A 139 14.24 -5.71 9.02
C ASP A 139 14.79 -4.86 10.18
N GLY A 140 14.35 -3.60 10.28
CA GLY A 140 14.68 -2.73 11.42
C GLY A 140 14.23 -3.28 12.77
N LEU A 141 13.11 -4.02 12.86
CA LEU A 141 12.72 -4.71 14.09
C LEU A 141 13.69 -5.83 14.46
N VAL A 142 14.21 -6.57 13.48
CA VAL A 142 15.22 -7.62 13.71
C VAL A 142 16.54 -7.00 14.18
N GLU A 143 17.00 -5.95 13.50
CA GLU A 143 18.25 -5.25 13.84
C GLU A 143 18.25 -4.71 15.28
N HIS A 144 17.09 -4.29 15.79
CA HIS A 144 16.94 -3.75 17.14
C HIS A 144 16.49 -4.80 18.18
N GLY A 145 16.45 -6.09 17.81
CA GLY A 145 16.12 -7.19 18.72
C GLY A 145 14.65 -7.24 19.14
N ARG A 146 13.74 -6.64 18.37
CA ARG A 146 12.27 -6.67 18.58
C ARG A 146 11.57 -7.76 17.79
N MET A 147 12.29 -8.49 16.95
CA MET A 147 11.81 -9.63 16.19
C MET A 147 12.97 -10.60 15.97
N SER A 148 12.74 -11.91 16.09
CA SER A 148 13.75 -12.91 15.75
C SER A 148 13.85 -13.11 14.23
N ALA A 149 14.99 -13.62 13.75
CA ALA A 149 15.15 -13.94 12.33
C ALA A 149 14.15 -15.01 11.85
N GLU A 150 13.77 -15.93 12.73
CA GLU A 150 12.73 -16.93 12.46
C GLU A 150 11.37 -16.28 12.28
N GLN A 151 10.99 -15.34 13.15
CA GLN A 151 9.71 -14.62 13.08
C GLN A 151 9.64 -13.66 11.88
N ARG A 152 10.79 -13.19 11.40
CA ARG A 152 10.86 -12.29 10.24
C ARG A 152 10.35 -12.94 8.96
N THR A 153 10.50 -14.25 8.80
CA THR A 153 10.08 -14.98 7.60
C THR A 153 8.56 -14.89 7.43
N GLY A 154 8.09 -14.24 6.36
CA GLY A 154 6.66 -14.06 6.07
C GLY A 154 5.97 -12.95 6.87
N ALA A 155 6.70 -12.21 7.73
CA ALA A 155 6.14 -11.14 8.54
C ALA A 155 5.50 -10.02 7.71
N GLU A 156 6.02 -9.78 6.50
CA GLU A 156 5.48 -8.82 5.54
C GLU A 156 4.07 -9.17 5.10
N LEU A 157 3.73 -10.46 4.95
CA LEU A 157 2.39 -10.89 4.58
C LEU A 157 1.41 -10.68 5.74
N THR A 158 1.84 -10.99 6.97
CA THR A 158 1.03 -10.77 8.18
C THR A 158 0.78 -9.27 8.41
N ALA A 159 1.83 -8.45 8.30
CA ALA A 159 1.72 -7.01 8.47
C ALA A 159 0.84 -6.38 7.37
N TRP A 160 1.09 -6.71 6.10
CA TRP A 160 0.32 -6.18 4.98
C TRP A 160 -1.14 -6.61 5.03
N SER A 161 -1.42 -7.90 5.27
CA SER A 161 -2.79 -8.40 5.38
C SER A 161 -3.59 -7.72 6.49
N THR A 162 -2.93 -7.37 7.61
CA THR A 162 -3.56 -6.63 8.70
C THR A 162 -4.02 -5.24 8.26
N VAL A 163 -3.13 -4.40 7.72
CA VAL A 163 -3.49 -3.04 7.29
C VAL A 163 -4.39 -3.02 6.06
N HIS A 164 -4.15 -3.92 5.10
CA HIS A 164 -4.96 -4.03 3.89
C HIS A 164 -6.37 -4.51 4.23
N GLY A 165 -6.50 -5.52 5.09
CA GLY A 165 -7.79 -6.01 5.59
C GLY A 165 -8.57 -4.92 6.32
N LEU A 166 -7.93 -4.19 7.22
CA LEU A 166 -8.54 -3.04 7.90
C LEU A 166 -9.02 -1.97 6.91
N ALA A 167 -8.18 -1.57 5.96
CA ALA A 167 -8.56 -0.61 4.93
C ALA A 167 -9.80 -1.08 4.14
N MET A 168 -9.84 -2.34 3.71
CA MET A 168 -11.01 -2.90 3.02
C MET A 168 -12.26 -2.90 3.92
N LEU A 169 -12.11 -3.25 5.20
CA LEU A 169 -13.21 -3.26 6.16
C LEU A 169 -13.77 -1.85 6.45
N PHE A 170 -12.90 -0.84 6.48
CA PHE A 170 -13.28 0.57 6.67
C PHE A 170 -13.87 1.21 5.41
N LEU A 171 -13.46 0.77 4.22
CA LEU A 171 -13.96 1.36 2.97
C LEU A 171 -15.25 0.73 2.48
N ASP A 172 -15.30 -0.60 2.45
CA ASP A 172 -16.36 -1.36 1.78
C ASP A 172 -16.98 -2.43 2.69
N GLY A 173 -16.46 -2.59 3.90
CA GLY A 173 -16.88 -3.62 4.83
C GLY A 173 -17.84 -3.14 5.92
N PRO A 174 -18.16 -4.02 6.87
CA PRO A 174 -19.09 -3.73 7.97
C PRO A 174 -18.62 -2.62 8.92
N LEU A 175 -17.37 -2.17 8.80
CA LEU A 175 -16.80 -1.11 9.65
C LEU A 175 -16.83 0.27 8.99
N ALA A 176 -17.43 0.42 7.80
CA ALA A 176 -17.48 1.70 7.08
C ALA A 176 -18.29 2.81 7.77
N ALA A 177 -19.15 2.45 8.74
CA ALA A 177 -19.95 3.39 9.51
C ALA A 177 -19.25 3.89 10.79
N LEU A 178 -18.05 3.40 11.09
CA LEU A 178 -17.31 3.84 12.27
C LEU A 178 -16.89 5.31 12.13
N SER A 179 -16.91 6.02 13.26
CA SER A 179 -16.31 7.35 13.39
C SER A 179 -14.79 7.29 13.26
N SER A 180 -14.15 8.42 13.01
CA SER A 180 -12.68 8.50 12.93
C SER A 180 -11.99 8.07 14.24
N GLU A 181 -12.62 8.29 15.40
CA GLU A 181 -12.11 7.87 16.70
C GLU A 181 -12.17 6.34 16.87
N GLU A 182 -13.27 5.72 16.43
CA GLU A 182 -13.42 4.27 16.45
C GLU A 182 -12.46 3.58 15.47
N ILE A 183 -12.30 4.13 14.26
CA ILE A 183 -11.31 3.67 13.28
C ILE A 183 -9.90 3.71 13.87
N HIS A 184 -9.52 4.83 14.50
CA HIS A 184 -8.22 4.96 15.17
C HIS A 184 -8.05 3.91 16.27
N THR A 185 -9.06 3.73 17.12
CA THR A 185 -9.05 2.73 18.20
C THR A 185 -8.88 1.30 17.69
N VAL A 186 -9.58 0.94 16.61
CA VAL A 186 -9.46 -0.38 15.98
C VAL A 186 -8.07 -0.57 15.38
N ALA A 187 -7.55 0.45 14.70
CA ALA A 187 -6.20 0.41 14.12
C ALA A 187 -5.12 0.23 15.20
N GLU A 188 -5.17 1.02 16.28
CA GLU A 188 -4.20 0.91 17.38
C GLU A 188 -4.21 -0.48 18.00
N ARG A 189 -5.40 -1.05 18.28
CA ARG A 189 -5.52 -2.41 18.81
C ARG A 189 -4.91 -3.45 17.89
N ALA A 190 -5.12 -3.32 16.58
CA ALA A 190 -4.53 -4.23 15.61
C ALA A 190 -3.00 -4.10 15.56
N PHE A 191 -2.48 -2.87 15.64
CA PHE A 191 -1.03 -2.61 15.67
C PHE A 191 -0.39 -3.14 16.95
N ASP A 192 -1.02 -2.97 18.10
CA ASP A 192 -0.55 -3.53 19.37
C ASP A 192 -0.44 -5.05 19.32
N VAL A 193 -1.48 -5.73 18.81
CA VAL A 193 -1.49 -7.19 18.67
C VAL A 193 -0.42 -7.66 17.69
N LEU A 194 -0.30 -6.99 16.54
CA LEU A 194 0.68 -7.34 15.51
C LEU A 194 2.12 -7.19 16.04
N ILE A 195 2.45 -6.04 16.63
CA ILE A 195 3.79 -5.74 17.16
C ILE A 195 4.12 -6.68 18.33
N ALA A 196 3.19 -6.92 19.25
CA ALA A 196 3.40 -7.87 20.33
C ALA A 196 3.62 -9.31 19.81
N GLY A 197 2.89 -9.72 18.78
CA GLY A 197 3.08 -11.02 18.12
C GLY A 197 4.46 -11.18 17.49
N PHE A 198 5.01 -10.10 16.93
CA PHE A 198 6.37 -10.08 16.39
C PHE A 198 7.46 -10.10 17.45
N ALA A 199 7.20 -9.62 18.66
CA ALA A 199 8.15 -9.67 19.78
C ALA A 199 8.13 -11.01 20.54
N ALA A 200 7.05 -11.79 20.44
CA ALA A 200 6.87 -13.03 21.19
C ALA A 200 7.75 -14.15 20.64
N SER A 201 8.83 -14.53 21.35
CA SER A 201 9.62 -15.72 20.98
C SER A 201 8.71 -16.93 20.78
N PRO A 202 8.91 -17.76 19.73
CA PRO A 202 8.18 -19.00 19.63
C PRO A 202 8.50 -19.84 20.85
N ALA A 203 7.47 -20.18 21.64
CA ALA A 203 7.58 -21.27 22.59
C ALA A 203 7.98 -22.51 21.78
N ARG A 204 9.21 -22.98 22.01
CA ARG A 204 9.66 -24.27 21.50
C ARG A 204 8.94 -25.34 22.31
N ASP A 205 8.06 -26.09 21.65
CA ASP A 205 7.76 -27.47 22.04
C ASP A 205 8.81 -28.41 21.42
#